data_AF-A0A930F066-F1
#
_entry.id   AF-A0A930F066-F1
#
_cell.length_a   1.000
_cell.length_b   1.000
_cell.length_c   1.000
_cell.angle_alpha   90.00
_cell.angle_beta   90.00
_cell.angle_gamma   90.00
#
_symmetry.space_group_name_H-M   'P 1'
#
loop_
_entity.id
_entity.type
_entity.pdbx_description
1 polymer ?
#
loop_
_entity_poly.entity_id
_entity_poly.type
_entity_poly.pdbx_seq_one_letter_code
_entity_poly.pdbx_strand_id
1 'polypeptide(L)'
;MKVRTVIISSVAAVAVGVAVVQSCTAIATSAVGVAVIKKVLLGGVSKGVKVLKNKNEFLQSPLIDSAMPSGLKKMNSVLGKISPDLVKKEKGYIAETASFTATIAEPILVDAVNSLTSDDVSRIMQGEAGTATQILREKTYNKLVSAFTPKVDEKLNEFGIVSESHQ
;
A
#
# COMPACT_ATOMS: atom_id res chain seq x y z
N MET A 1 -54.58 50.81 -6.90
CA MET A 1 -53.20 50.30 -6.80
C MET A 1 -53.26 48.78 -6.71
N LYS A 2 -52.51 48.10 -7.58
CA LYS A 2 -52.63 46.67 -7.90
C LYS A 2 -51.23 46.06 -7.80
N VAL A 3 -50.89 45.49 -6.64
CA VAL A 3 -49.57 44.91 -6.26
C VAL A 3 -49.89 44.05 -5.00
N ARG A 4 -49.58 42.76 -4.78
CA ARG A 4 -48.57 41.82 -5.29
C ARG A 4 -48.98 40.36 -4.95
N THR A 5 -48.83 39.48 -5.94
CA THR A 5 -48.52 38.03 -5.88
C THR A 5 -47.35 37.77 -4.88
N VAL A 6 -47.17 36.64 -4.17
CA VAL A 6 -46.89 35.27 -4.63
C VAL A 6 -47.01 34.32 -3.45
N ILE A 7 -47.71 33.19 -3.66
CA ILE A 7 -47.72 32.00 -2.82
C ILE A 7 -46.33 31.36 -2.93
N ILE A 8 -45.55 31.38 -1.85
CA ILE A 8 -44.27 30.66 -1.80
C ILE A 8 -44.60 29.21 -1.47
N SER A 9 -44.64 28.41 -2.52
CA SER A 9 -44.72 26.96 -2.50
C SER A 9 -43.59 26.38 -1.66
N SER A 10 -43.99 25.50 -0.76
CA SER A 10 -43.15 24.56 -0.03
C SER A 10 -42.21 23.80 -0.97
N VAL A 11 -40.91 24.09 -0.89
CA VAL A 11 -39.90 23.09 -1.25
C VAL A 11 -39.78 22.19 -0.03
N ALA A 12 -40.53 21.09 -0.05
CA ALA A 12 -40.20 19.92 0.74
C ALA A 12 -38.77 19.52 0.37
N ALA A 13 -37.86 19.68 1.32
CA ALA A 13 -36.51 19.19 1.21
C ALA A 13 -36.57 17.70 0.82
N VAL A 14 -35.89 17.35 -0.27
CA VAL A 14 -35.47 15.97 -0.52
C VAL A 14 -34.41 15.63 0.53
N ALA A 15 -34.86 15.44 1.78
CA ALA A 15 -34.03 15.17 2.95
C ALA A 15 -33.68 13.68 3.09
N VAL A 16 -33.99 12.85 2.10
CA VAL A 16 -33.74 11.41 2.13
C VAL A 16 -32.29 11.07 1.69
N GLY A 17 -31.60 11.99 1.01
CA GLY A 17 -30.21 11.77 0.56
C GLY A 17 -29.13 12.14 1.59
N VAL A 18 -29.40 13.09 2.48
CA VAL A 18 -28.38 13.65 3.41
C VAL A 18 -28.29 12.87 4.74
N ALA A 19 -29.40 12.29 5.20
CA ALA A 19 -29.43 11.54 6.46
C ALA A 19 -28.64 10.22 6.41
N VAL A 20 -28.55 9.57 5.25
CA VAL A 20 -27.77 8.33 5.07
C VAL A 20 -26.26 8.62 5.06
N VAL A 21 -25.84 9.78 4.52
CA VAL A 21 -24.42 10.17 4.49
C VAL A 21 -23.93 10.57 5.89
N GLN A 22 -24.76 11.24 6.70
CA GLN A 22 -24.43 11.57 8.09
C GLN A 22 -24.35 10.35 9.01
N SER A 23 -25.18 9.33 8.78
CA SER A 23 -25.14 8.10 9.59
C SER A 23 -23.91 7.24 9.26
N CYS A 24 -23.55 7.10 7.98
CA CYS A 24 -22.33 6.38 7.58
C CYS A 24 -21.05 7.05 8.09
N THR A 25 -20.97 8.39 8.08
CA THR A 25 -19.79 9.12 8.58
C THR A 25 -19.68 9.12 10.11
N ALA A 26 -20.81 9.16 10.82
CA ALA A 26 -20.84 9.03 12.28
C ALA A 26 -20.41 7.63 12.76
N ILE A 27 -20.82 6.57 12.05
CA ILE A 27 -20.38 5.20 12.37
C ILE A 27 -18.92 4.96 11.91
N ALA A 28 -18.50 5.54 10.79
CA ALA A 28 -17.12 5.47 10.29
C ALA A 28 -16.09 6.06 11.25
N THR A 29 -16.39 7.24 11.79
CA THR A 29 -15.53 7.95 12.75
C THR A 29 -15.75 7.50 14.19
N SER A 30 -16.73 6.63 14.44
CA SER A 30 -16.90 5.97 15.74
C SER A 30 -15.66 5.13 16.07
N ALA A 31 -15.41 4.94 17.36
CA ALA A 31 -14.32 4.08 17.83
C ALA A 31 -14.40 2.65 17.25
N VAL A 32 -15.62 2.16 16.96
CA VAL A 32 -15.85 0.85 16.33
C VAL A 32 -15.42 0.84 14.86
N GLY A 33 -15.82 1.86 14.09
CA GLY A 33 -15.44 1.99 12.67
C GLY A 33 -13.92 2.06 12.49
N VAL A 34 -13.26 2.88 13.30
CA VAL A 34 -11.79 3.00 13.33
C VAL A 34 -11.13 1.66 13.66
N ALA A 35 -11.63 0.93 14.66
CA ALA A 35 -11.08 -0.36 15.04
C ALA A 35 -11.22 -1.41 13.92
N VAL A 36 -12.37 -1.48 13.26
CA VAL A 36 -12.62 -2.42 12.15
C VAL A 36 -11.68 -2.14 10.98
N ILE A 37 -11.57 -0.88 10.54
CA ILE A 37 -10.70 -0.51 9.43
C ILE A 37 -9.24 -0.82 9.75
N LYS A 38 -8.77 -0.50 10.96
CA LYS A 38 -7.42 -0.89 11.40
C LYS A 38 -7.22 -2.41 11.36
N LYS A 39 -8.18 -3.20 11.86
CA LYS A 39 -8.09 -4.66 11.84
C LYS A 39 -8.02 -5.22 10.42
N VAL A 40 -8.83 -4.71 9.49
CA VAL A 40 -8.80 -5.12 8.08
C VAL A 40 -7.45 -4.79 7.45
N LEU A 41 -6.94 -3.57 7.67
CA LEU A 41 -5.65 -3.15 7.13
C LEU A 41 -4.49 -3.94 7.72
N LEU A 42 -4.49 -4.22 9.03
CA LEU A 42 -3.50 -5.10 9.67
C LEU A 42 -3.55 -6.51 9.07
N GLY A 43 -4.75 -7.05 8.84
CA GLY A 43 -4.91 -8.34 8.17
C GLY A 43 -4.36 -8.33 6.74
N GLY A 44 -4.58 -7.24 5.99
CA GLY A 44 -4.02 -7.05 4.65
C GLY A 44 -2.49 -6.97 4.65
N VAL A 45 -1.91 -6.16 5.55
CA VAL A 45 -0.46 -6.04 5.73
C VAL A 45 0.15 -7.40 6.08
N SER A 46 -0.41 -8.09 7.08
CA SER A 46 0.10 -9.39 7.52
C SER A 46 0.06 -10.44 6.40
N LYS A 47 -1.04 -10.52 5.65
CA LYS A 47 -1.16 -11.44 4.50
C LYS A 47 -0.18 -11.09 3.38
N GLY A 48 -0.08 -9.82 3.00
CA GLY A 48 0.82 -9.38 1.94
C GLY A 48 2.29 -9.64 2.29
N VAL A 49 2.70 -9.24 3.50
CA VAL A 49 4.05 -9.46 4.00
C VAL A 49 4.37 -10.95 4.12
N LYS A 50 3.41 -11.78 4.56
CA LYS A 50 3.61 -13.24 4.63
C LYS A 50 3.98 -13.85 3.28
N VAL A 51 3.28 -13.48 2.21
CA VAL A 51 3.58 -13.94 0.85
C VAL A 51 4.98 -13.50 0.41
N LEU A 52 5.37 -12.27 0.73
CA LEU A 52 6.69 -11.72 0.36
C LEU A 52 7.84 -12.34 1.17
N LYS A 53 7.61 -12.72 2.42
CA LYS A 53 8.60 -13.40 3.29
C LYS A 53 8.80 -14.86 2.93
N ASN A 54 7.75 -15.54 2.45
CA ASN A 54 7.87 -16.93 2.04
C ASN A 54 8.35 -17.00 0.58
N LYS A 55 9.65 -17.28 0.39
CA LYS A 55 10.27 -17.42 -0.94
C LYS A 55 9.51 -18.37 -1.86
N ASN A 56 9.00 -19.48 -1.33
CA ASN A 56 8.28 -20.45 -2.13
C ASN A 56 6.90 -19.92 -2.55
N GLU A 57 6.15 -19.28 -1.65
CA GLU A 57 4.87 -18.63 -1.99
C GLU A 57 5.08 -17.44 -2.96
N PHE A 58 6.15 -16.67 -2.79
CA PHE A 58 6.54 -15.57 -3.68
C PHE A 58 6.79 -16.07 -5.11
N LEU A 59 7.60 -17.12 -5.26
CA LEU A 59 7.98 -17.68 -6.56
C LEU A 59 6.82 -18.37 -7.28
N GLN A 60 5.85 -18.90 -6.53
CA GLN A 60 4.66 -19.57 -7.08
C GLN A 60 3.50 -18.60 -7.33
N SER A 61 3.60 -17.34 -6.91
CA SER A 61 2.50 -16.38 -7.00
C SER A 61 2.34 -15.83 -8.43
N PRO A 62 1.19 -16.08 -9.09
CA PRO A 62 0.92 -15.51 -10.43
C PRO A 62 0.83 -13.99 -10.40
N LEU A 63 0.43 -13.41 -9.26
CA LEU A 63 0.36 -11.97 -9.08
C LEU A 63 1.75 -11.34 -9.06
N ILE A 64 2.72 -12.00 -8.41
CA ILE A 64 4.12 -11.52 -8.38
C ILE A 64 4.74 -11.61 -9.76
N ASP A 65 4.57 -12.74 -10.46
CA ASP A 65 5.09 -12.92 -11.82
C ASP A 65 4.46 -11.92 -12.80
N SER A 66 3.14 -11.67 -12.69
CA SER A 66 2.46 -10.64 -13.47
C SER A 66 2.96 -9.22 -13.16
N ALA A 67 3.18 -8.90 -11.87
CA ALA A 67 3.67 -7.60 -11.41
C ALA A 67 5.14 -7.34 -11.72
N MET A 68 5.92 -8.33 -12.16
CA MET A 68 7.31 -8.12 -12.54
C MET A 68 7.43 -7.09 -13.69
N PRO A 69 8.38 -6.15 -13.61
CA PRO A 69 8.56 -5.14 -14.64
C PRO A 69 8.96 -5.78 -15.97
N SER A 70 8.52 -5.16 -17.07
CA SER A 70 8.73 -5.69 -18.43
C SER A 70 10.20 -5.91 -18.79
N GLY A 71 11.10 -5.06 -18.29
CA GLY A 71 12.55 -5.23 -18.46
C GLY A 71 13.07 -6.54 -17.85
N LEU A 72 12.61 -6.87 -16.65
CA LEU A 72 12.98 -8.10 -15.95
C LEU A 72 12.42 -9.34 -16.68
N LYS A 73 11.19 -9.27 -17.19
CA LYS A 73 10.61 -10.35 -18.00
C LYS A 73 11.38 -10.60 -19.29
N LYS A 74 11.86 -9.53 -19.95
CA LYS A 74 12.71 -9.64 -21.14
C LYS A 74 14.06 -10.27 -20.81
N MET A 75 14.70 -9.84 -19.72
CA MET A 75 15.98 -10.42 -19.25
C MET A 75 15.84 -11.92 -18.97
N ASN A 76 14.80 -12.31 -18.24
CA ASN A 76 14.48 -13.73 -17.98
C ASN A 76 14.26 -14.52 -19.29
N SER A 77 13.64 -13.91 -20.31
CA SER A 77 13.43 -14.56 -21.61
C SER A 77 14.75 -14.80 -22.36
N VAL A 78 15.70 -13.87 -22.25
CA VAL A 78 17.04 -14.02 -22.85
C VAL A 78 17.86 -15.05 -22.08
N LEU A 79 17.90 -14.93 -20.75
CA LEU A 79 18.61 -15.88 -19.88
C LEU A 79 18.06 -17.30 -20.03
N GLY A 80 16.74 -17.45 -20.16
CA GLY A 80 16.10 -18.75 -20.35
C GLY A 80 16.48 -19.44 -21.65
N LYS A 81 16.86 -18.70 -22.69
CA LYS A 81 17.42 -19.26 -23.93
C LYS A 81 18.85 -19.77 -23.77
N ILE A 82 19.60 -19.23 -22.82
CA ILE A 82 20.97 -19.64 -22.51
C ILE A 82 20.93 -20.83 -21.55
N SER A 83 20.25 -20.68 -20.41
CA SER A 83 20.05 -21.73 -19.44
C SER A 83 18.87 -21.44 -18.51
N PRO A 84 17.97 -22.43 -18.29
CA PRO A 84 16.88 -22.30 -17.32
C PRO A 84 17.39 -22.13 -15.87
N ASP A 85 18.59 -22.61 -15.55
CA ASP A 85 19.16 -22.47 -14.20
C ASP A 85 19.52 -21.03 -13.86
N LEU A 86 19.86 -20.20 -14.85
CA LEU A 86 20.15 -18.78 -14.63
C LEU A 86 18.89 -18.00 -14.25
N VAL A 87 17.78 -18.27 -14.93
CA VAL A 87 16.46 -17.72 -14.60
C VAL A 87 16.04 -18.14 -13.19
N LYS A 88 16.24 -19.41 -12.85
CA LYS A 88 15.94 -19.92 -11.50
C LYS A 88 16.77 -19.22 -10.43
N LYS A 89 18.06 -19.00 -10.69
CA LYS A 89 18.98 -18.30 -9.79
C LYS A 89 18.58 -16.83 -9.62
N GLU A 90 18.27 -16.13 -10.70
CA GLU A 90 17.77 -14.75 -10.68
C GLU A 90 16.48 -14.63 -9.85
N LYS A 91 15.47 -15.46 -10.15
CA LYS A 91 14.21 -15.49 -9.39
C LYS A 91 14.47 -15.77 -7.90
N GLY A 92 15.43 -16.64 -7.58
CA GLY A 92 15.88 -16.89 -6.21
C GLY A 92 16.42 -15.65 -5.50
N TYR A 93 17.27 -14.87 -6.16
CA TYR A 93 17.78 -13.61 -5.60
C TYR A 93 16.69 -12.56 -5.37
N ILE A 94 15.72 -12.48 -6.28
CA ILE A 94 14.58 -11.58 -6.12
C ILE A 94 13.73 -12.01 -4.92
N ALA A 95 13.47 -13.32 -4.77
CA ALA A 95 12.71 -13.84 -3.64
C ALA A 95 13.42 -13.61 -2.29
N GLU A 96 14.76 -13.76 -2.25
CA GLU A 96 15.58 -13.40 -1.10
C GLU A 96 15.42 -11.91 -0.74
N THR A 97 15.56 -11.05 -1.74
CA THR A 97 15.49 -9.60 -1.57
C THR A 97 14.09 -9.16 -1.13
N ALA A 98 13.04 -9.79 -1.67
CA ALA A 98 11.67 -9.55 -1.27
C ALA A 98 11.44 -9.94 0.20
N SER A 99 11.94 -11.11 0.62
CA SER A 99 11.82 -11.59 2.00
C SER A 99 12.53 -10.68 2.99
N PHE A 100 13.76 -10.27 2.66
CA PHE A 100 14.53 -9.33 3.46
C PHE A 100 13.81 -7.98 3.60
N THR A 101 13.39 -7.41 2.47
CA THR A 101 12.67 -6.13 2.42
C THR A 101 11.36 -6.18 3.21
N ALA A 102 10.59 -7.25 3.04
CA ALA A 102 9.33 -7.45 3.73
C ALA A 102 9.49 -7.56 5.25
N THR A 103 10.58 -8.17 5.72
CA THR A 103 10.89 -8.28 7.16
C THR A 103 11.16 -6.91 7.79
N ILE A 104 11.83 -6.01 7.06
CA ILE A 104 12.09 -4.64 7.51
C ILE A 104 10.81 -3.79 7.44
N ALA A 105 10.02 -3.94 6.37
CA ALA A 105 8.81 -3.14 6.15
C ALA A 105 7.68 -3.48 7.13
N GLU A 106 7.58 -4.74 7.58
CA GLU A 106 6.48 -5.24 8.41
C GLU A 106 6.18 -4.37 9.65
N PRO A 107 7.14 -4.10 10.55
CA PRO A 107 6.87 -3.26 11.73
C PRO A 107 6.47 -1.82 11.35
N ILE A 108 7.07 -1.26 10.30
CA ILE A 108 6.77 0.11 9.84
C ILE A 108 5.33 0.21 9.33
N LEU A 109 4.86 -0.80 8.58
CA LEU A 109 3.49 -0.87 8.07
C LEU A 109 2.48 -1.08 9.20
N VAL A 110 2.79 -1.97 10.15
CA VAL A 110 1.93 -2.22 11.32
C VAL A 110 1.78 -0.94 12.16
N ASP A 111 2.89 -0.25 12.43
CA ASP A 111 2.88 1.02 13.17
C ASP A 111 2.09 2.09 12.44
N ALA A 112 2.22 2.17 11.12
CA ALA A 112 1.46 3.12 10.31
C ALA A 112 -0.06 2.88 10.42
N VAL A 113 -0.51 1.62 10.33
CA VAL A 113 -1.93 1.27 10.50
C VAL A 113 -2.41 1.61 11.92
N ASN A 114 -1.60 1.31 12.94
CA ASN A 114 -1.94 1.64 14.32
C ASN A 114 -2.04 3.16 14.56
N SER A 115 -1.23 3.95 13.84
CA SER A 115 -1.20 5.42 13.90
C SER A 115 -2.29 6.14 13.08
N LEU A 116 -3.20 5.41 12.42
CA LEU A 116 -4.31 6.04 11.70
C LEU A 116 -5.23 6.80 12.66
N THR A 117 -5.55 8.04 12.32
CA THR A 117 -6.50 8.88 13.05
C THR A 117 -7.94 8.63 12.57
N SER A 118 -8.93 9.15 13.28
CA SER A 118 -10.32 9.12 12.83
C SER A 118 -10.51 9.85 11.49
N ASP A 119 -9.74 10.91 11.24
CA ASP A 119 -9.76 11.63 9.97
C ASP A 119 -9.19 10.79 8.84
N ASP A 120 -8.10 10.06 9.08
CA ASP A 120 -7.55 9.11 8.10
C ASP A 120 -8.57 8.03 7.74
N VAL A 121 -9.26 7.48 8.74
CA VAL A 121 -10.29 6.46 8.52
C VAL A 121 -11.49 7.03 7.75
N SER A 122 -11.90 8.26 8.08
CA SER A 122 -12.96 8.96 7.34
C SER A 122 -12.57 9.15 5.87
N ARG A 123 -11.33 9.57 5.59
CA ARG A 123 -10.77 9.68 4.24
C ARG A 123 -10.74 8.33 3.52
N ILE A 124 -10.37 7.24 4.20
CA ILE A 124 -10.37 5.89 3.61
C ILE A 124 -11.78 5.46 3.19
N MET A 125 -12.79 5.76 3.99
CA MET A 125 -14.17 5.34 3.73
C MET A 125 -14.88 6.19 2.67
N GLN A 126 -14.55 7.48 2.58
CA GLN A 126 -15.13 8.40 1.60
C GLN A 126 -14.31 8.49 0.31
N GLY A 127 -13.07 8.03 0.34
CA GLY A 127 -12.13 8.10 -0.76
C GLY A 127 -12.36 7.04 -1.83
N GLU A 128 -11.72 7.24 -2.97
CA GLU A 128 -11.74 6.29 -4.08
C GLU A 128 -10.85 5.07 -3.80
N ALA A 129 -10.90 4.10 -4.73
CA ALA A 129 -10.01 2.95 -4.70
C ALA A 129 -8.53 3.40 -4.63
N GLY A 130 -7.84 2.97 -3.58
CA GLY A 130 -6.42 3.29 -3.36
C GLY A 130 -6.15 4.35 -2.30
N THR A 131 -7.17 5.02 -1.74
CA THR A 131 -6.96 6.02 -0.67
C THR A 131 -6.24 5.44 0.56
N ALA A 132 -6.57 4.22 0.98
CA ALA A 132 -5.86 3.54 2.06
C ALA A 132 -4.37 3.33 1.75
N THR A 133 -4.04 2.92 0.52
CA THR A 133 -2.66 2.74 0.07
C THR A 133 -1.90 4.06 0.06
N GLN A 134 -2.54 5.14 -0.39
CA GLN A 134 -1.96 6.47 -0.39
C GLN A 134 -1.65 6.95 1.03
N ILE A 135 -2.60 6.85 1.95
CA ILE A 135 -2.41 7.28 3.35
C ILE A 135 -1.31 6.45 4.03
N LEU A 136 -1.28 5.13 3.79
CA LEU A 136 -0.21 4.30 4.30
C LEU A 136 1.14 4.73 3.73
N ARG A 137 1.24 5.02 2.43
CA ARG A 137 2.47 5.53 1.81
C ARG A 137 2.91 6.85 2.44
N GLU A 138 2.00 7.79 2.64
CA GLU A 138 2.29 9.08 3.30
C GLU A 138 2.90 8.88 4.70
N LYS A 139 2.39 7.90 5.46
CA LYS A 139 2.85 7.61 6.84
C LYS A 139 4.10 6.73 6.91
N THR A 140 4.42 5.97 5.87
CA THR A 140 5.50 4.98 5.90
C THR A 140 6.72 5.40 5.09
N TYR A 141 6.56 6.26 4.07
CA TYR A 141 7.61 6.53 3.07
C TYR A 141 8.95 6.90 3.70
N ASN A 142 9.00 7.93 4.54
CA ASN A 142 10.24 8.38 5.16
C ASN A 142 10.87 7.29 6.04
N LYS A 143 10.05 6.55 6.80
CA LYS A 143 10.51 5.46 7.67
C LYS A 143 11.10 4.31 6.83
N LEU A 144 10.45 3.95 5.73
CA LEU A 144 10.91 2.91 4.82
C LEU A 144 12.23 3.32 4.16
N VAL A 145 12.32 4.56 3.65
CA VAL A 145 13.57 5.07 3.07
C VAL A 145 14.70 5.02 4.10
N SER A 146 14.50 5.57 5.29
CA SER A 146 15.53 5.54 6.35
C SER A 146 15.92 4.12 6.78
N ALA A 147 15.00 3.16 6.73
CA ALA A 147 15.28 1.77 7.08
C ALA A 147 16.00 1.01 5.94
N PHE A 148 15.72 1.34 4.69
CA PHE A 148 16.28 0.66 3.52
C PHE A 148 17.62 1.23 3.05
N THR A 149 17.81 2.55 3.09
CA THR A 149 19.05 3.20 2.64
C THR A 149 20.32 2.53 3.16
N PRO A 150 20.52 2.34 4.48
CA PRO A 150 21.76 1.73 4.97
C PRO A 150 21.94 0.27 4.53
N LYS A 151 20.84 -0.44 4.26
CA LYS A 151 20.87 -1.84 3.80
C LYS A 151 21.17 -1.95 2.31
N VAL A 152 20.72 -0.99 1.52
CA VAL A 152 21.12 -0.85 0.12
C VAL A 152 22.61 -0.53 0.05
N ASP A 153 23.08 0.44 0.86
CA ASP A 153 24.49 0.82 0.89
C ASP A 153 25.40 -0.34 1.33
N GLU A 154 25.02 -1.08 2.38
CA GLU A 154 25.72 -2.29 2.83
C GLU A 154 25.87 -3.31 1.69
N LYS A 155 24.78 -3.56 0.94
CA LYS A 155 24.79 -4.52 -0.16
C LYS A 155 25.57 -4.01 -1.37
N LEU A 156 25.51 -2.72 -1.70
CA LEU A 156 26.29 -2.15 -2.80
C LEU A 156 27.79 -2.12 -2.49
N ASN A 157 28.17 -1.90 -1.23
CA ASN A 157 29.56 -1.97 -0.77
C ASN A 157 30.09 -3.42 -0.79
N GLU A 158 29.26 -4.41 -0.44
CA GLU A 158 29.61 -5.85 -0.55
C GLU A 158 30.01 -6.24 -1.99
N PHE A 159 29.44 -5.58 -3.01
CA PHE A 159 29.77 -5.79 -4.42
C PHE A 159 30.81 -4.80 -4.98
N GLY A 160 31.39 -3.92 -4.14
CA GLY A 160 32.41 -2.94 -4.55
C GLY A 160 31.89 -1.88 -5.53
N ILE A 161 30.58 -1.66 -5.61
CA ILE A 161 29.96 -0.71 -6.56
C ILE A 161 30.08 0.74 -6.04
N VAL A 162 30.23 0.92 -4.72
CA VAL A 162 30.55 2.22 -4.12
C VAL A 162 32.07 2.35 -4.03
N SER A 163 32.71 2.76 -5.11
CA SER A 163 34.03 3.37 -5.00
C SER A 163 33.88 4.68 -4.24
N GLU A 164 34.62 4.86 -3.15
CA GLU A 164 34.80 6.17 -2.51
C GLU A 164 35.14 7.22 -3.57
N SER A 165 34.17 8.04 -3.97
CA SER A 165 34.44 9.33 -4.60
C SER A 165 34.57 10.37 -3.49
N HIS A 166 35.58 10.20 -2.64
CA HIS A 166 36.08 11.25 -1.75
C HIS A 166 37.55 11.44 -2.09
N GLN A 167 37.79 12.27 -3.10
CA GLN A 167 38.98 13.11 -3.17
C GLN A 167 38.52 14.54 -3.47
#